data_AF-A0A0B6Y8D0-F1
#
_entry.id   AF-A0A0B6Y8D0-F1
#
_cell.length_a   1.000
_cell.length_b   1.000
_cell.length_c   1.000
_cell.angle_alpha   90.00
_cell.angle_beta   90.00
_cell.angle_gamma   90.00
#
_symmetry.space_group_name_H-M   'P 1'
#
loop_
_entity.id
_entity.type
_entity.pdbx_description
1 polymer ?
#
loop_
_entity_poly.entity_id
_entity_poly.type
_entity_poly.pdbx_seq_one_letter_code
_entity_poly.pdbx_strand_id
1 'polypeptide(L)' 'AHAWAREKHLLQHSLPSLYHWSDAEMHQILAVGRVTGYVADYIYQPDQYPELSDDCNNIRFVPEVP' A
#
# COMPACT_ATOMS: atom_id res chain seq x y z
N ALA A 1 0.26 8.08 -4.71
CA ALA A 1 1.27 6.99 -4.83
C ALA A 1 2.11 6.74 -3.55
N HIS A 2 1.89 7.49 -2.46
CA HIS A 2 2.73 7.40 -1.26
C HIS A 2 2.59 6.10 -0.45
N ALA A 3 1.42 5.46 -0.46
CA ALA A 3 1.19 4.23 0.31
C ALA A 3 2.16 3.10 -0.07
N TRP A 4 2.32 2.86 -1.38
CA TRP A 4 3.26 1.86 -1.89
C TRP A 4 4.72 2.20 -1.55
N ALA A 5 5.08 3.48 -1.62
CA ALA A 5 6.42 3.94 -1.22
C ALA A 5 6.67 3.72 0.27
N ARG A 6 5.66 3.94 1.13
CA ARG A 6 5.72 3.62 2.56
C ARG A 6 5.88 2.13 2.78
N GLU A 7 5.11 1.30 2.09
CA GLU A 7 5.20 -0.15 2.23
C GLU A 7 6.56 -0.69 1.76
N LYS A 8 7.07 -0.16 0.65
CA LYS A 8 8.44 -0.43 0.19
C LYS A 8 9.47 -0.06 1.26
N HIS A 9 9.34 1.11 1.88
CA HIS A 9 10.25 1.54 2.93
C HIS A 9 10.18 0.61 4.15
N LEU A 10 8.98 0.23 4.59
CA LEU A 10 8.80 -0.71 5.70
C LEU A 10 9.49 -2.04 5.40
N LEU A 11 9.30 -2.59 4.20
CA LEU A 11 9.95 -3.82 3.77
C LEU A 11 11.48 -3.69 3.66
N GLN A 12 11.98 -2.57 3.13
CA GLN A 12 13.43 -2.29 3.04
C GLN A 12 14.10 -2.22 4.42
N HIS A 13 13.38 -1.71 5.42
CA HIS A 13 13.86 -1.59 6.79
C HIS A 13 13.45 -2.77 7.69
N SER A 14 12.84 -3.82 7.12
CA SER A 14 12.30 -4.98 7.85
C SER A 14 11.38 -4.57 9.02
N LEU A 15 10.62 -3.49 8.82
CA LEU A 15 9.64 -2.97 9.76
C LEU A 15 8.30 -3.70 9.58
N PRO A 16 7.49 -3.78 10.66
CA PRO A 16 6.17 -4.39 10.58
C PRO A 16 5.25 -3.57 9.67
N SER A 17 4.79 -4.18 8.58
CA SER A 17 3.69 -3.69 7.75
C SER A 17 2.34 -4.12 8.33
N LEU A 18 1.29 -3.36 8.05
CA LEU A 18 -0.09 -3.75 8.38
C LEU A 18 -0.53 -5.00 7.61
N TYR A 19 0.07 -5.20 6.44
CA TYR A 19 -0.20 -6.32 5.55
C TYR A 19 0.89 -7.38 5.69
N HIS A 20 0.48 -8.65 5.71
CA HIS A 20 1.42 -9.76 5.70
C HIS A 20 1.76 -10.11 4.25
N TRP A 21 2.84 -9.50 3.74
CA TRP A 21 3.36 -9.80 2.40
C TRP A 21 4.18 -11.09 2.42
N SER A 22 3.96 -11.96 1.44
CA SER A 22 4.80 -13.13 1.19
C SER A 22 6.15 -12.72 0.60
N ASP A 23 7.16 -13.58 0.66
CA ASP A 23 8.50 -13.27 0.11
C ASP A 23 8.45 -12.82 -1.38
N ALA A 24 7.62 -13.49 -2.19
CA ALA A 24 7.40 -13.11 -3.59
C ALA A 24 6.77 -11.71 -3.75
N GLU A 25 5.81 -11.36 -2.90
CA GLU A 25 5.13 -10.06 -2.91
C GLU A 25 6.08 -8.96 -2.42
N MET A 26 6.84 -9.22 -1.36
CA MET A 26 7.89 -8.33 -0.87
C MET A 26 8.91 -8.03 -1.97
N HIS A 27 9.39 -9.05 -2.67
CA HIS A 27 10.29 -8.89 -3.81
C HIS A 27 9.69 -7.99 -4.90
N GLN A 28 8.40 -8.14 -5.22
CA GLN A 28 7.72 -7.25 -6.17
C GLN A 28 7.64 -5.81 -5.68
N ILE A 29 7.32 -5.58 -4.40
CA ILE A 29 7.27 -4.22 -3.84
C ILE A 29 8.65 -3.58 -3.85
N LEU A 30 9.69 -4.33 -3.52
CA LEU A 30 11.07 -3.83 -3.52
C LEU A 30 11.56 -3.54 -4.94
N ALA A 31 11.25 -4.41 -5.91
CA ALA A 31 11.70 -4.29 -7.30
C ALA A 31 10.87 -3.29 -8.12
N VAL A 32 9.55 -3.45 -8.13
CA VAL A 32 8.60 -2.69 -8.96
C VAL A 32 7.97 -1.51 -8.19
N GLY A 33 7.93 -1.58 -6.86
CA GLY A 33 7.25 -0.59 -6.03
C GLY A 33 5.78 -0.92 -5.75
N ARG A 34 5.27 -2.07 -6.20
CA ARG A 34 3.89 -2.53 -5.94
C ARG A 34 3.78 -4.04 -6.14
N VAL A 35 2.73 -4.64 -5.59
CA VAL A 35 2.36 -6.04 -5.87
C VAL A 35 1.38 -6.09 -7.02
N THR A 36 1.57 -7.05 -7.91
CA THR A 36 0.64 -7.32 -9.02
C THR A 36 -0.62 -8.00 -8.46
N GLY A 37 -1.80 -7.49 -8.81
CA GLY A 37 -3.06 -7.99 -8.25
C GLY A 37 -3.45 -7.37 -6.91
N TYR A 38 -2.76 -6.30 -6.48
CA TYR A 38 -3.23 -5.43 -5.39
C TYR A 38 -3.30 -3.98 -5.88
N VAL A 39 -4.38 -3.31 -5.50
CA VAL A 39 -4.55 -1.88 -5.74
C VAL A 39 -4.60 -1.13 -4.42
N ALA A 40 -4.08 0.10 -4.45
CA ALA A 40 -4.19 1.02 -3.34
C ALA A 40 -5.54 1.72 -3.45
N ASP A 41 -6.44 1.42 -2.52
CA ASP A 41 -7.81 1.93 -2.45
C ASP A 41 -7.95 2.87 -1.25
N TYR A 42 -8.77 3.92 -1.41
CA TYR A 42 -9.02 4.87 -0.33
C TYR A 42 -10.00 4.27 0.67
N ILE A 43 -9.61 4.19 1.95
CA ILE A 43 -10.48 3.74 3.05
C ILE A 43 -11.66 4.71 3.19
N TYR A 44 -11.37 6.01 3.25
CA TYR A 44 -12.33 7.09 3.25
C TYR A 44 -12.21 7.87 1.94
N GLN A 45 -13.34 8.04 1.26
CA GLN A 45 -13.39 8.77 0.00
C GLN A 45 -12.96 10.24 0.25
N PRO A 46 -12.02 10.76 -0.53
CA PRO A 46 -11.54 12.14 -0.36
C PRO A 46 -12.63 13.19 -0.64
N ASP A 47 -13.68 12.82 -1.37
CA ASP A 47 -14.88 13.66 -1.58
C ASP A 47 -15.62 13.95 -0.26
N GLN A 48 -15.63 12.96 0.64
CA GLN A 48 -16.30 13.05 1.94
C GLN A 48 -15.35 13.53 3.04
N TYR A 49 -14.06 13.21 2.92
CA TYR A 49 -13.00 13.58 3.88
C TYR A 49 -11.77 14.12 3.13
N PRO A 50 -11.81 15.38 2.67
CA PRO A 50 -10.70 15.97 1.93
C PRO A 50 -9.42 16.10 2.78
N GLU A 51 -9.57 16.25 4.10
CA GLU A 51 -8.46 16.24 5.06
C GLU A 51 -7.66 14.92 5.06
N LEU A 52 -8.30 13.81 4.69
CA LEU A 52 -7.68 12.49 4.59
C LEU A 52 -7.19 12.16 3.17
N SER A 53 -7.38 13.06 2.20
CA SER A 53 -6.99 12.82 0.80
C SER A 53 -5.48 12.72 0.63
N ASP A 54 -4.72 13.50 1.40
CA ASP A 54 -3.26 13.51 1.43
C ASP A 54 -2.69 12.52 2.47
N ASP A 55 -3.55 11.92 3.30
CA ASP A 55 -3.10 11.04 4.38
C ASP A 55 -2.78 9.63 3.85
N CYS A 56 -1.54 9.20 4.06
CA CYS A 56 -1.07 7.88 3.62
C CYS A 56 -1.71 6.72 4.41
N ASN A 57 -2.23 6.97 5.62
CA ASN A 57 -2.95 5.97 6.40
C ASN A 57 -4.39 5.78 5.91
N ASN A 58 -4.91 6.70 5.09
CA ASN A 58 -6.22 6.57 4.46
C ASN A 58 -6.19 5.69 3.21
N ILE A 59 -5.04 5.10 2.86
CA ILE A 59 -4.91 4.15 1.76
C ILE A 59 -4.80 2.75 2.35
N ARG A 60 -5.61 1.82 1.84
CA ARG A 60 -5.52 0.38 2.09
C ARG A 60 -5.12 -0.37 0.83
N PHE A 61 -4.37 -1.43 0.98
CA PHE A 61 -4.15 -2.38 -0.11
C PHE A 61 -5.29 -3.39 -0.13
N VAL A 62 -5.98 -3.47 -1.25
CA VAL A 62 -7.02 -4.47 -1.49
C VAL A 62 -6.59 -5.37 -2.64
N PRO A 63 -6.82 -6.70 -2.55
CA PRO A 63 -6.59 -7.57 -3.68
C PRO A 63 -7.53 -7.13 -4.81
N GLU A 64 -6.95 -6.93 -5.99
CA GLU A 64 -7.67 -6.73 -7.24
C GLU A 64 -8.30 -8.08 -7.59
N VAL A 65 -9.49 -8.33 -7.04
CA VAL A 65 -10.27 -9.52 -7.36
C VAL A 65 -10.76 -9.36 -8.81
N PRO A 66 -10.51 -10.33 -9.70
CA PRO A 66 -10.99 -10.27 -11.09
C PRO A 66 -12.52 -10.37 -11.20
#